data_AF-A0A1V5YWE7-F1
#
_entry.id   AF-A0A1V5YWE7-F1
#
_cell.length_a   1.000
_cell.length_b   1.000
_cell.length_c   1.000
_cell.angle_alpha   90.00
_cell.angle_beta   90.00
_cell.angle_gamma   90.00
#
_symmetry.space_group_name_H-M   'P 1'
#
loop_
_entity.id
_entity.type
_entity.pdbx_description
1 polymer ?
#
loop_
_entity_poly.entity_id
_entity_poly.type
_entity_poly.pdbx_seq_one_letter_code
_entity_poly.pdbx_strand_id
1 'polypeptide(L)'
;MAHSNILLDSNAYFRLARSIHPLLNQEFGSTKRYCLYVIADLEKEFARSRRLQNKFSWVDAQEYRDNRACKIQISRKDQIVIKQTYDHIANHARTEGLGASSVDIMALATAHVLDIQIVTDDQDMLALADDFGIATSTTLGLMRLMLDTKHIEMDVIRQICEYWQYERDIPANFRRDYSAFFGEDPPPPF
;
A
#
# COMPACT_ATOMS: atom_id res chain seq x y z
N MET A 1 17.74 17.24 -3.45
CA MET A 1 17.35 15.99 -2.75
C MET A 1 16.06 15.51 -3.42
N ALA A 2 15.98 14.26 -3.85
CA ALA A 2 14.78 13.76 -4.54
C ALA A 2 13.71 13.39 -3.51
N HIS A 3 12.50 13.93 -3.66
CA HIS A 3 11.32 13.57 -2.88
C HIS A 3 10.47 12.58 -3.67
N SER A 4 9.95 11.55 -3.02
CA SER A 4 9.21 10.46 -3.66
C SER A 4 7.98 10.15 -2.84
N ASN A 5 6.82 10.42 -3.42
CA ASN A 5 5.56 9.97 -2.83
C ASN A 5 5.39 8.48 -3.15
N ILE A 6 4.81 7.74 -2.22
CA ILE A 6 4.42 6.34 -2.40
C ILE A 6 2.95 6.22 -2.00
N LEU A 7 2.16 5.58 -2.86
CA LEU A 7 0.74 5.33 -2.63
C LEU A 7 0.55 3.94 -2.01
N LEU A 8 -0.24 3.85 -0.95
CA LEU A 8 -0.63 2.59 -0.32
C LEU A 8 -2.06 2.24 -0.74
N ASP A 9 -2.26 0.99 -1.16
CA ASP A 9 -3.61 0.43 -1.22
C ASP A 9 -4.20 0.26 0.19
N SER A 10 -5.48 -0.12 0.26
CA SER A 10 -6.17 -0.29 1.53
C SER A 10 -5.56 -1.39 2.40
N ASN A 11 -5.18 -2.52 1.80
CA ASN A 11 -4.66 -3.66 2.55
C ASN A 11 -3.28 -3.37 3.16
N ALA A 12 -2.37 -2.78 2.39
CA ALA A 12 -1.07 -2.32 2.85
C ALA A 12 -1.21 -1.30 3.97
N TYR A 13 -2.14 -0.35 3.85
CA TYR A 13 -2.43 0.59 4.93
C TYR A 13 -2.92 -0.13 6.20
N PHE A 14 -3.93 -1.00 6.11
CA PHE A 14 -4.47 -1.70 7.29
C PHE A 14 -3.43 -2.59 7.97
N ARG A 15 -2.55 -3.22 7.19
CA ARG A 15 -1.48 -4.09 7.69
C ARG A 15 -0.39 -3.34 8.47
N LEU A 16 -0.11 -2.08 8.11
CA LEU A 16 1.02 -1.33 8.64
C LEU A 16 0.64 -0.23 9.64
N ALA A 17 -0.44 0.50 9.39
CA ALA A 17 -0.68 1.78 10.06
C ALA A 17 -0.89 1.67 11.56
N ARG A 18 -1.34 0.51 12.06
CA ARG A 18 -1.48 0.24 13.50
C ARG A 18 -0.12 0.10 14.21
N SER A 19 0.86 -0.51 13.55
CA SER A 19 2.16 -0.83 14.14
C SER A 19 3.20 0.27 13.89
N ILE A 20 3.05 0.99 12.79
CA ILE A 20 3.90 2.12 12.41
C ILE A 20 2.98 3.34 12.41
N HIS A 21 2.93 4.06 13.53
CA HIS A 21 2.10 5.25 13.67
C HIS A 21 2.90 6.44 14.20
N PRO A 22 2.81 7.63 13.59
CA PRO A 22 2.08 7.93 12.35
C PRO A 22 2.74 7.31 11.10
N LEU A 23 1.93 6.74 10.19
CA LEU A 23 2.42 6.12 8.94
C LEU A 23 2.48 7.13 7.79
N LEU A 24 1.42 7.91 7.64
CA LEU A 24 1.21 8.79 6.49
C LEU A 24 1.80 10.16 6.74
N ASN A 25 2.19 10.84 5.66
CA ASN A 25 2.71 12.21 5.70
C ASN A 25 3.90 12.41 6.66
N GLN A 26 4.71 11.37 6.83
CA GLN A 26 5.99 11.41 7.53
C GLN A 26 7.11 11.19 6.53
N GLU A 27 8.05 12.13 6.47
CA GLU A 27 9.22 11.97 5.62
C GLU A 27 10.22 11.01 6.28
N PHE A 28 10.71 10.05 5.50
CA PHE A 28 11.78 9.14 5.93
C PHE A 28 12.86 8.98 4.84
N GLY A 29 14.05 8.52 5.24
CA GLY A 29 15.24 8.44 4.39
C GLY A 29 16.10 9.71 4.41
N SER A 30 17.41 9.52 4.20
CA SER A 30 18.43 10.59 4.25
C SER A 30 18.82 11.09 2.86
N THR A 31 19.06 10.18 1.91
CA THR A 31 19.51 10.52 0.54
C THR A 31 18.33 10.80 -0.40
N LYS A 32 17.32 9.94 -0.35
CA LYS A 32 16.02 10.10 -1.01
C LYS A 32 14.97 10.19 0.11
N ARG A 33 14.10 11.19 0.02
CA ARG A 33 13.01 11.41 0.99
C ARG A 33 11.76 10.74 0.47
N TYR A 34 11.18 9.87 1.29
CA TYR A 34 9.97 9.15 0.97
C TYR A 34 8.83 9.65 1.85
N CYS A 35 7.63 9.69 1.30
CA CYS A 35 6.44 10.08 2.03
C CYS A 35 5.25 9.21 1.59
N LEU A 36 4.54 8.63 2.56
CA LEU A 36 3.43 7.71 2.28
C LEU A 36 2.09 8.44 2.26
N TYR A 37 1.28 8.08 1.28
CA TYR A 37 -0.11 8.49 1.15
C TYR A 37 -0.99 7.27 0.92
N VAL A 38 -2.26 7.39 1.23
CA VAL A 38 -3.24 6.32 1.02
C VAL A 38 -4.21 6.68 -0.10
N ILE A 39 -4.75 5.67 -0.76
CA ILE A 39 -5.77 5.86 -1.80
C ILE A 39 -6.98 6.65 -1.26
N ALA A 40 -7.53 7.52 -2.10
CA ALA A 40 -8.62 8.41 -1.72
C ALA A 40 -9.91 7.67 -1.33
N ASP A 41 -10.11 6.46 -1.86
CA ASP A 41 -11.31 5.66 -1.66
C ASP A 41 -11.25 4.69 -0.45
N LEU A 42 -10.14 4.65 0.29
CA LEU A 42 -9.99 3.77 1.46
C LEU A 42 -11.14 3.95 2.45
N GLU A 43 -11.55 5.19 2.74
CA GLU A 43 -12.65 5.46 3.67
C GLU A 43 -13.97 4.85 3.19
N LYS A 44 -14.23 4.91 1.87
CA LYS A 44 -15.45 4.33 1.29
C LYS A 44 -15.39 2.80 1.33
N GLU A 45 -14.23 2.21 1.08
CA GLU A 45 -14.03 0.77 1.15
C GLU A 45 -14.23 0.25 2.59
N PHE A 46 -13.58 0.92 3.55
CA PHE A 46 -13.71 0.61 4.97
C PHE A 46 -15.17 0.75 5.46
N ALA A 47 -15.85 1.84 5.08
CA ALA A 47 -17.24 2.08 5.47
C ALA A 47 -18.23 1.05 4.90
N ARG A 48 -17.94 0.46 3.73
CA ARG A 48 -18.80 -0.55 3.10
C ARG A 48 -18.60 -1.95 3.65
N SER A 49 -17.40 -2.28 4.11
CA SER A 49 -17.06 -3.64 4.52
C SER A 49 -17.18 -3.84 6.02
N ARG A 50 -18.26 -4.51 6.45
CA ARG A 50 -18.45 -4.88 7.86
C ARG A 50 -17.32 -5.78 8.37
N ARG A 51 -16.78 -6.63 7.49
CA ARG A 51 -15.61 -7.46 7.77
C ARG A 51 -14.38 -6.61 8.12
N LEU A 52 -14.07 -5.59 7.30
CA LEU A 52 -12.95 -4.69 7.57
C LEU A 52 -13.15 -3.90 8.85
N GLN A 53 -14.35 -3.38 9.11
CA GLN A 53 -14.67 -2.65 10.34
C GLN A 53 -14.46 -3.49 11.60
N ASN A 54 -14.92 -4.74 11.58
CA ASN A 54 -14.76 -5.64 12.72
C ASN A 54 -13.28 -5.99 12.95
N LYS A 55 -12.52 -6.23 11.87
CA LYS A 55 -11.10 -6.60 11.95
C LYS A 55 -10.21 -5.43 12.35
N PHE A 56 -10.46 -4.26 11.79
CA PHE A 56 -9.63 -3.07 11.96
C PHE A 56 -10.41 -1.96 12.69
N SER A 57 -10.99 -2.31 13.84
CA SER A 57 -11.80 -1.37 14.65
C SER A 57 -11.05 -0.11 15.09
N TRP A 58 -9.73 -0.18 15.16
CA TRP A 58 -8.83 0.95 15.46
C TRP A 58 -8.81 2.02 14.35
N VAL A 59 -9.15 1.69 13.11
CA VAL A 59 -9.05 2.61 11.95
C VAL A 59 -9.89 3.87 12.14
N ASP A 60 -10.99 3.76 12.88
CA ASP A 60 -11.90 4.88 13.16
C ASP A 60 -11.49 5.73 14.38
N ALA A 61 -10.46 5.35 15.13
CA ALA A 61 -9.94 6.20 16.20
C ALA A 61 -9.36 7.51 15.63
N GLN A 62 -9.47 8.59 16.41
CA GLN A 62 -9.22 9.95 15.95
C GLN A 62 -7.80 10.11 15.36
N GLU A 63 -6.79 9.55 16.02
CA GLU A 63 -5.39 9.63 15.57
C GLU A 63 -5.17 9.08 14.15
N TYR A 64 -5.86 7.99 13.79
CA TYR A 64 -5.75 7.40 12.45
C TYR A 64 -6.57 8.17 11.42
N ARG A 65 -7.70 8.76 11.82
CA ARG A 65 -8.47 9.66 10.96
C ARG A 65 -7.67 10.91 10.62
N ASP A 66 -7.02 11.50 11.62
CA ASP A 66 -6.17 12.67 11.44
C ASP A 66 -4.96 12.35 10.56
N ASN A 67 -4.32 11.18 10.74
CA ASN A 67 -3.22 10.76 9.87
C ASN A 67 -3.66 10.54 8.41
N ARG A 68 -4.86 9.96 8.17
CA ARG A 68 -5.43 9.77 6.83
C ARG A 68 -5.97 11.04 6.16
N ALA A 69 -6.22 12.09 6.94
CA ALA A 69 -6.64 13.38 6.38
C ALA A 69 -5.55 13.99 5.46
N CYS A 70 -4.29 13.59 5.65
CA CYS A 70 -3.18 13.95 4.78
C CYS A 70 -3.26 13.21 3.43
N LYS A 71 -3.92 13.82 2.44
CA LYS A 71 -4.09 13.27 1.09
C LYS A 71 -3.06 13.82 0.11
N ILE A 72 -2.66 12.99 -0.86
CA ILE A 72 -1.86 13.46 -1.99
C ILE A 72 -2.65 14.53 -2.75
N GLN A 73 -1.97 15.63 -3.09
CA GLN A 73 -2.59 16.74 -3.82
C GLN A 73 -2.59 16.40 -5.31
N ILE A 74 -3.78 16.37 -5.91
CA ILE A 74 -3.97 16.04 -7.32
C ILE A 74 -4.54 17.29 -8.01
N SER A 75 -3.88 17.77 -9.06
CA SER A 75 -4.37 18.92 -9.81
C SER A 75 -5.65 18.58 -10.59
N ARG A 76 -6.46 19.58 -10.94
CA ARG A 76 -7.65 19.36 -11.78
C ARG A 76 -7.32 18.77 -13.14
N LYS A 77 -6.15 19.13 -13.70
CA LYS A 77 -5.66 18.58 -14.97
C LYS A 77 -5.38 17.08 -14.81
N ASP A 78 -4.67 16.71 -13.76
CA ASP A 78 -4.30 15.31 -13.51
C ASP A 78 -5.53 14.46 -13.20
N GLN A 79 -6.55 15.00 -12.50
CA GLN A 79 -7.82 14.29 -12.28
C GLN A 79 -8.50 13.87 -13.59
N ILE A 80 -8.44 14.71 -14.63
CA ILE A 80 -9.02 14.39 -15.95
C ILE A 80 -8.21 13.27 -16.60
N VAL A 81 -6.88 13.35 -16.54
CA VAL A 81 -5.99 12.33 -17.13
C VAL A 81 -6.15 10.99 -16.38
N ILE A 82 -6.19 11.01 -15.04
CA ILE A 82 -6.43 9.81 -14.20
C ILE A 82 -7.71 9.12 -14.62
N LYS A 83 -8.78 9.85 -14.90
CA LYS A 83 -10.04 9.25 -15.35
C LYS A 83 -9.91 8.57 -16.72
N GLN A 84 -9.19 9.19 -17.65
CA GLN A 84 -8.93 8.59 -18.97
C GLN A 84 -8.04 7.35 -18.87
N THR A 85 -6.99 7.43 -18.05
CA THR A 85 -6.10 6.30 -17.76
C THR A 85 -6.86 5.17 -17.08
N TYR A 86 -7.75 5.47 -16.13
CA TYR A 86 -8.63 4.49 -15.49
C TYR A 86 -9.44 3.71 -16.53
N ASP A 87 -10.09 4.39 -17.47
CA ASP A 87 -10.90 3.72 -18.50
C ASP A 87 -10.03 2.78 -19.36
N HIS A 88 -8.79 3.18 -19.65
CA HIS A 88 -7.85 2.35 -20.41
C HIS A 88 -7.40 1.10 -19.63
N ILE A 89 -6.96 1.26 -18.38
CA ILE A 89 -6.54 0.16 -17.51
C ILE A 89 -7.74 -0.78 -17.24
N ALA A 90 -8.93 -0.25 -16.99
CA ALA A 90 -10.14 -1.05 -16.78
C ALA A 90 -10.55 -1.88 -18.00
N ASN A 91 -10.33 -1.35 -19.21
CA ASN A 91 -10.58 -2.11 -20.43
C ASN A 91 -9.57 -3.26 -20.56
N HIS A 92 -8.29 -2.99 -20.31
CA HIS A 92 -7.22 -4.00 -20.36
C HIS A 92 -7.44 -5.11 -19.32
N ALA A 93 -7.71 -4.76 -18.06
CA ALA A 93 -8.01 -5.70 -16.98
C ALA A 93 -9.12 -6.69 -17.39
N ARG A 94 -10.19 -6.18 -18.03
CA ARG A 94 -11.30 -7.02 -18.50
C ARG A 94 -10.91 -7.95 -19.65
N THR A 95 -10.08 -7.47 -20.57
CA THR A 95 -9.60 -8.27 -21.71
C THR A 95 -8.70 -9.41 -21.23
N GLU A 96 -7.80 -9.14 -20.27
CA GLU A 96 -6.90 -10.15 -19.69
C GLU A 96 -7.55 -11.02 -18.61
N GLY A 97 -8.79 -10.71 -18.21
CA GLY A 97 -9.53 -11.48 -17.21
C GLY A 97 -9.00 -11.30 -15.78
N LEU A 98 -8.34 -10.18 -15.49
CA LEU A 98 -7.79 -9.85 -14.18
C LEU A 98 -8.89 -9.32 -13.25
N GLY A 99 -8.89 -9.76 -11.99
CA GLY A 99 -9.93 -9.53 -10.99
C GLY A 99 -9.81 -8.23 -10.19
N ALA A 100 -8.93 -7.31 -10.58
CA ALA A 100 -8.72 -6.03 -9.88
C ALA A 100 -10.01 -5.20 -9.81
N SER A 101 -10.33 -4.67 -8.62
CA SER A 101 -11.54 -3.89 -8.41
C SER A 101 -11.44 -2.48 -9.04
N SER A 102 -12.56 -1.77 -9.11
CA SER A 102 -12.55 -0.36 -9.58
C SER A 102 -11.72 0.55 -8.69
N VAL A 103 -11.59 0.25 -7.39
CA VAL A 103 -10.74 1.01 -6.46
C VAL A 103 -9.26 0.76 -6.78
N ASP A 104 -8.91 -0.50 -7.05
CA ASP A 104 -7.55 -0.91 -7.40
C ASP A 104 -7.10 -0.29 -8.72
N ILE A 105 -7.95 -0.33 -9.74
CA ILE A 105 -7.70 0.30 -11.04
C ILE A 105 -7.54 1.82 -10.89
N MET A 106 -8.34 2.47 -10.05
CA MET A 106 -8.21 3.90 -9.78
C MET A 106 -6.89 4.23 -9.07
N ALA A 107 -6.43 3.36 -8.17
CA ALA A 107 -5.14 3.50 -7.51
C ALA A 107 -3.98 3.39 -8.51
N LEU A 108 -4.02 2.39 -9.40
CA LEU A 108 -3.05 2.21 -10.48
C LEU A 108 -3.03 3.40 -11.45
N ALA A 109 -4.21 3.87 -11.88
CA ALA A 109 -4.30 5.06 -12.74
C ALA A 109 -3.72 6.31 -12.08
N THR A 110 -3.98 6.49 -10.78
CA THR A 110 -3.41 7.59 -9.99
C THR A 110 -1.88 7.48 -9.91
N ALA A 111 -1.37 6.29 -9.60
CA ALA A 111 0.06 6.02 -9.54
C ALA A 111 0.76 6.29 -10.87
N HIS A 112 0.16 5.83 -11.97
CA HIS A 112 0.67 6.01 -13.33
C HIS A 112 0.74 7.50 -13.72
N VAL A 113 -0.35 8.25 -13.53
CA VAL A 113 -0.39 9.67 -13.95
C VAL A 113 0.51 10.56 -13.12
N LEU A 114 0.64 10.26 -11.82
CA LEU A 114 1.50 11.02 -10.92
C LEU A 114 2.98 10.57 -10.98
N ASP A 115 3.28 9.51 -11.73
CA ASP A 115 4.59 8.86 -11.79
C ASP A 115 5.13 8.51 -10.39
N ILE A 116 4.29 7.85 -9.60
CA ILE A 116 4.61 7.43 -8.23
C ILE A 116 4.47 5.92 -8.06
N GLN A 117 5.23 5.37 -7.11
CA GLN A 117 5.15 3.97 -6.76
C GLN A 117 3.86 3.66 -5.99
N ILE A 118 3.28 2.50 -6.24
CA ILE A 118 2.16 1.94 -5.46
C ILE A 118 2.61 0.70 -4.67
N VAL A 119 2.12 0.57 -3.43
CA VAL A 119 2.36 -0.58 -2.57
C VAL A 119 1.09 -1.41 -2.49
N THR A 120 1.19 -2.67 -2.90
CA THR A 120 0.10 -3.66 -2.86
C THR A 120 0.67 -5.07 -2.79
N ASP A 121 -0.07 -5.97 -2.17
CA ASP A 121 0.22 -7.42 -2.18
C ASP A 121 -0.72 -8.20 -3.12
N ASP A 122 -1.68 -7.51 -3.76
CA ASP A 122 -2.66 -8.12 -4.65
C ASP A 122 -2.00 -8.53 -5.98
N GLN A 123 -2.14 -9.81 -6.35
CA GLN A 123 -1.44 -10.36 -7.51
C GLN A 123 -1.99 -9.83 -8.84
N ASP A 124 -3.29 -9.55 -8.92
CA ASP A 124 -3.90 -9.01 -10.13
C ASP A 124 -3.48 -7.54 -10.30
N MET A 125 -3.41 -6.76 -9.21
CA MET A 125 -2.86 -5.41 -9.25
C MET A 125 -1.39 -5.39 -9.66
N LEU A 126 -0.56 -6.31 -9.15
CA LEU A 126 0.85 -6.39 -9.52
C LEU A 126 1.03 -6.74 -11.00
N ALA A 127 0.24 -7.68 -11.53
CA ALA A 127 0.25 -8.04 -12.94
C ALA A 127 -0.17 -6.86 -13.83
N LEU A 128 -1.28 -6.19 -13.47
CA LEU A 128 -1.72 -4.98 -14.17
C LEU A 128 -0.69 -3.86 -14.11
N ALA A 129 -0.04 -3.65 -12.96
CA ALA A 129 0.97 -2.63 -12.85
C ALA A 129 2.17 -2.89 -13.79
N ASP A 130 2.59 -4.15 -13.91
CA ASP A 130 3.68 -4.57 -14.80
C ASP A 130 3.33 -4.28 -16.27
N ASP A 131 2.11 -4.63 -16.71
CA ASP A 131 1.61 -4.37 -18.07
C ASP A 131 1.64 -2.88 -18.45
N PHE A 132 1.44 -2.00 -17.48
CA PHE A 132 1.43 -0.53 -17.66
C PHE A 132 2.74 0.16 -17.26
N GLY A 133 3.77 -0.60 -16.87
CA GLY A 133 5.05 -0.05 -16.41
C GLY A 133 4.95 0.81 -15.15
N ILE A 134 3.97 0.55 -14.29
CA ILE A 134 3.74 1.27 -13.04
C ILE A 134 4.70 0.69 -11.98
N ALA A 135 5.47 1.55 -11.32
CA ALA A 135 6.37 1.12 -10.26
C ALA A 135 5.59 0.56 -9.07
N THR A 136 5.94 -0.65 -8.62
CA THR A 136 5.28 -1.33 -7.50
C THR A 136 6.25 -1.71 -6.38
N SER A 137 5.72 -2.01 -5.21
CA SER A 137 6.38 -2.79 -4.16
C SER A 137 5.33 -3.58 -3.39
N THR A 138 5.71 -4.72 -2.83
CA THR A 138 4.88 -5.40 -1.82
C THR A 138 4.98 -4.69 -0.47
N THR A 139 4.09 -5.03 0.47
CA THR A 139 4.15 -4.49 1.83
C THR A 139 5.45 -4.89 2.53
N LEU A 140 5.96 -6.10 2.27
CA LEU A 140 7.28 -6.55 2.74
C LEU A 140 8.42 -5.73 2.10
N GLY A 141 8.32 -5.43 0.80
CA GLY A 141 9.28 -4.56 0.12
C GLY A 141 9.29 -3.13 0.68
N LEU A 142 8.14 -2.59 1.08
CA LEU A 142 8.06 -1.29 1.75
C LEU A 142 8.74 -1.35 3.12
N MET A 143 8.50 -2.39 3.92
CA MET A 143 9.19 -2.57 5.20
C MET A 143 10.70 -2.71 5.03
N ARG A 144 11.16 -3.40 3.98
CA ARG A 144 12.58 -3.45 3.63
C ARG A 144 13.15 -2.07 3.32
N LEU A 145 12.45 -1.25 2.54
CA LEU A 145 12.84 0.13 2.26
C LEU A 145 12.93 0.96 3.57
N MET A 146 11.96 0.81 4.46
CA MET A 146 11.96 1.50 5.76
C MET A 146 13.13 1.05 6.64
N LEU A 147 13.49 -0.23 6.62
CA LEU A 147 14.66 -0.75 7.33
C LEU A 147 15.97 -0.19 6.75
N ASP A 148 16.14 -0.24 5.43
CA ASP A 148 17.35 0.25 4.75
C ASP A 148 17.56 1.76 4.99
N THR A 149 16.45 2.50 5.19
CA THR A 149 16.46 3.93 5.52
C THR A 149 16.50 4.23 7.02
N LYS A 150 16.58 3.19 7.88
CA LYS A 150 16.56 3.28 9.35
C LYS A 150 15.32 3.99 9.90
N HIS A 151 14.21 3.88 9.20
CA HIS A 151 12.92 4.39 9.66
C HIS A 151 12.25 3.44 10.67
N ILE A 152 12.45 2.14 10.47
CA ILE A 152 12.03 1.09 11.41
C ILE A 152 13.20 0.11 11.63
N GLU A 153 13.10 -0.67 12.70
CA GLU A 153 14.07 -1.72 13.05
C GLU A 153 13.52 -3.11 12.75
N MET A 154 14.40 -4.12 12.64
CA MET A 154 14.00 -5.51 12.37
C MET A 154 13.00 -6.07 13.39
N ASP A 155 13.08 -5.65 14.66
CA ASP A 155 12.14 -6.11 15.68
C ASP A 155 10.71 -5.62 15.41
N VAL A 156 10.54 -4.43 14.83
CA VAL A 156 9.22 -3.93 14.39
C VAL A 156 8.68 -4.81 13.25
N ILE A 157 9.53 -5.19 12.29
CA ILE A 157 9.16 -6.06 11.17
C ILE A 157 8.70 -7.43 11.67
N ARG A 158 9.45 -8.04 12.60
CA ARG A 158 9.09 -9.32 13.22
C ARG A 158 7.74 -9.24 13.93
N GLN A 159 7.52 -8.22 14.76
CA GLN A 159 6.26 -8.01 15.47
C GLN A 159 5.06 -7.83 14.52
N ILE A 160 5.24 -7.06 13.43
CA ILE A 160 4.21 -6.90 12.40
C ILE A 160 3.87 -8.25 11.76
N CYS A 161 4.90 -9.02 11.40
CA CYS A 161 4.74 -10.32 10.73
C CYS A 161 4.16 -11.41 11.64
N GLU A 162 4.48 -11.39 12.94
CA GLU A 162 3.82 -12.19 13.97
C GLU A 162 2.33 -11.88 14.03
N TYR A 163 1.97 -10.59 14.08
CA TYR A 163 0.58 -10.16 14.12
C TYR A 163 -0.19 -10.56 12.85
N TRP A 164 0.41 -10.41 11.67
CA TRP A 164 -0.23 -10.85 10.42
C TRP A 164 -0.49 -12.36 10.40
N GLN A 165 0.42 -13.17 10.91
CA GLN A 165 0.21 -14.62 11.01
C GLN A 165 -0.91 -14.97 11.98
N TYR A 166 -0.95 -14.31 13.15
CA TYR A 166 -2.02 -14.49 14.14
C TYR A 166 -3.40 -14.13 13.55
N GLU A 167 -3.51 -12.99 12.88
CA GLU A 167 -4.75 -12.51 12.23
C GLU A 167 -5.07 -13.22 10.90
N ARG A 168 -4.22 -14.17 10.49
CA ARG A 168 -4.27 -14.86 9.18
C ARG A 168 -4.40 -13.87 8.01
N ASP A 169 -3.64 -12.78 8.09
CA ASP A 169 -3.60 -11.67 7.13
C ASP A 169 -2.23 -11.52 6.47
N ILE A 170 -1.75 -12.61 5.89
CA ILE A 170 -0.44 -12.62 5.25
C ILE A 170 -0.54 -12.39 3.73
N PRO A 171 0.43 -11.71 3.11
CA PRO A 171 0.58 -11.65 1.66
C PRO A 171 0.66 -13.05 1.03
N ALA A 172 0.25 -13.20 -0.24
CA ALA A 172 0.20 -14.50 -0.92
C ALA A 172 1.56 -15.24 -0.93
N ASN A 173 2.66 -14.50 -1.13
CA ASN A 173 4.02 -15.02 -1.20
C ASN A 173 4.83 -14.79 0.09
N PHE A 174 4.15 -14.57 1.21
CA PHE A 174 4.74 -14.07 2.46
C PHE A 174 6.05 -14.75 2.88
N ARG A 175 6.09 -16.09 3.00
CA ARG A 175 7.29 -16.80 3.48
C ARG A 175 8.49 -16.60 2.55
N ARG A 176 8.27 -16.78 1.24
CA ARG A 176 9.31 -16.62 0.22
C ARG A 176 9.86 -15.20 0.22
N ASP A 177 8.96 -14.22 0.18
CA ASP A 177 9.32 -12.81 0.07
C ASP A 177 9.98 -12.32 1.35
N TYR A 178 9.51 -12.75 2.53
CA TYR A 178 10.12 -12.42 3.81
C TYR A 178 11.57 -12.88 3.87
N SER A 179 11.84 -14.16 3.58
CA SER A 179 13.20 -14.69 3.59
C SER A 179 14.10 -14.02 2.55
N ALA A 180 13.56 -13.69 1.37
CA ALA A 180 14.29 -12.95 0.35
C ALA A 180 14.65 -11.53 0.78
N PHE A 181 13.72 -10.82 1.45
CA PHE A 181 13.93 -9.44 1.88
C PHE A 181 14.77 -9.32 3.14
N PHE A 182 14.67 -10.25 4.10
CA PHE A 182 15.24 -10.09 5.43
C PHE A 182 16.35 -11.10 5.78
N GLY A 183 16.55 -12.13 4.95
CA GLY A 183 17.63 -13.11 5.14
C GLY A 183 17.43 -14.05 6.33
N GLU A 184 16.22 -14.13 6.89
CA GLU A 184 15.84 -15.05 7.96
C GLU A 184 14.46 -15.65 7.70
N ASP A 185 14.12 -16.73 8.40
CA ASP A 185 12.77 -17.28 8.34
C ASP A 185 11.77 -16.35 9.05
N PRO A 186 10.53 -16.23 8.55
CA PRO A 186 9.51 -15.46 9.26
C PRO A 186 9.26 -16.08 10.65
N PRO A 187 8.86 -15.24 11.63
CA PRO A 187 8.56 -15.72 12.98
C PRO A 187 7.51 -16.84 12.94
N PRO A 188 7.53 -17.81 13.86
CA PRO A 188 6.57 -18.91 13.84
C PRO A 188 5.13 -18.39 14.05
N PRO A 189 4.12 -19.01 13.43
CA PRO A 189 2.73 -18.73 13.76
C PRO A 189 2.45 -19.16 15.21
N PHE A 190 1.63 -18.38 15.93
CA PHE A 190 1.12 -18.75 17.25
C PHE A 190 0.15 -19.93 17.19
#